data_AF-B9S0B6-F1
#
_entry.id   AF-B9S0B6-F1
#
_cell.length_a   1.000
_cell.length_b   1.000
_cell.length_c   1.000
_cell.angle_alpha   90.00
_cell.angle_beta   90.00
_cell.angle_gamma   90.00
#
_symmetry.space_group_name_H-M   'P 1'
#
loop_
_entity.id
_entity.type
_entity.pdbx_description
1 polymer ?
#
loop_
_entity_poly.entity_id
_entity_poly.type
_entity_poly.pdbx_seq_one_letter_code
_entity_poly.pdbx_strand_id
1 'polypeptide(L)'
;MEEGHFENLPGKGKPLNLSSNPHADPAEDTLYRILSKNGCAPEWIELNKEIRSKVSEWRVALKKAWKSKCNGDHSKWTESSEALKAQLRDINNKVFRYNLIVPFGRQMFGLKWEKELDRLNE
;
A
#
# COMPACT_ATOMS: atom_id res chain seq x y z
N MET A 1 -14.80 -54.60 -11.58
CA MET A 1 -15.89 -53.60 -11.67
C MET A 1 -15.46 -52.46 -10.77
N GLU A 2 -15.01 -51.34 -11.34
CA GLU A 2 -14.64 -50.16 -10.57
C GLU A 2 -15.93 -49.49 -10.08
N GLU A 3 -16.18 -49.48 -8.77
CA GLU A 3 -17.32 -48.77 -8.21
C GLU A 3 -17.13 -47.27 -8.42
N GLY A 4 -17.96 -46.67 -9.28
CA GLY A 4 -17.95 -45.26 -9.65
C GLY A 4 -18.41 -44.32 -8.53
N HIS A 5 -17.71 -44.32 -7.39
CA HIS A 5 -18.00 -43.46 -6.22
C HIS A 5 -17.87 -41.95 -6.53
N PHE A 6 -17.26 -41.59 -7.65
CA PHE A 6 -17.12 -40.20 -8.13
C PHE A 6 -18.26 -39.74 -9.05
N GLU A 7 -19.17 -40.64 -9.47
CA GLU A 7 -20.25 -40.30 -10.41
C GLU A 7 -21.33 -39.39 -9.80
N ASN A 8 -21.58 -39.49 -8.48
CA ASN A 8 -22.64 -38.77 -7.77
C ASN A 8 -22.12 -37.71 -6.78
N LEU A 9 -21.00 -37.06 -7.08
CA LEU A 9 -20.50 -35.99 -6.22
C LEU A 9 -21.38 -34.73 -6.33
N PRO A 10 -21.74 -34.10 -5.20
CA PRO A 10 -22.45 -32.83 -5.21
C PRO A 10 -21.61 -31.77 -5.95
N GLY A 11 -22.18 -31.19 -7.00
CA GLY A 11 -21.52 -30.17 -7.82
C GLY A 11 -20.75 -30.70 -9.05
N LYS A 12 -20.80 -32.00 -9.36
CA LYS A 12 -20.23 -32.56 -10.60
C LYS A 12 -20.77 -31.81 -11.84
N GLY A 13 -19.86 -31.28 -12.66
CA GLY A 13 -20.18 -30.53 -13.89
C GLY A 13 -20.61 -29.07 -13.70
N LYS A 14 -20.75 -28.58 -12.46
CA LYS A 14 -21.03 -27.16 -12.20
C LYS A 14 -19.71 -26.37 -12.08
N PRO A 15 -19.67 -25.11 -12.54
CA PRO A 15 -18.51 -24.25 -12.31
C PRO A 15 -18.19 -24.15 -10.82
N LEU A 16 -16.91 -24.28 -10.48
CA LEU A 16 -16.45 -24.14 -9.10
C LEU A 16 -16.72 -22.71 -8.61
N ASN A 17 -17.37 -22.59 -7.45
CA ASN A 17 -17.64 -21.29 -6.85
C ASN A 17 -16.38 -20.77 -6.15
N LEU A 18 -15.67 -19.86 -6.82
CA LEU A 18 -14.46 -19.22 -6.30
C LEU A 18 -14.72 -17.96 -5.46
N SER A 19 -15.99 -17.67 -5.11
CA SER A 19 -16.38 -16.41 -4.45
C SER A 19 -16.16 -16.37 -2.94
N SER A 20 -15.77 -17.49 -2.32
CA SER A 20 -15.52 -17.59 -0.88
C SER A 20 -14.07 -18.01 -0.66
N ASN A 21 -13.37 -17.29 0.20
CA ASN A 21 -12.05 -17.67 0.64
C ASN A 21 -12.15 -18.51 1.93
N PRO A 22 -11.95 -19.84 1.87
CA PRO A 22 -12.04 -20.70 3.05
C PRO A 22 -10.91 -20.45 4.08
N HIS A 23 -9.90 -19.66 3.72
CA HIS A 23 -8.76 -19.33 4.58
C HIS A 23 -8.91 -17.95 5.25
N ALA A 24 -9.94 -17.18 4.93
CA ALA A 24 -10.23 -15.91 5.58
C ALA A 24 -11.25 -16.08 6.71
N ASP A 25 -11.23 -15.17 7.68
CA ASP A 25 -12.32 -15.06 8.65
C ASP A 25 -13.65 -14.83 7.93
N PRO A 26 -14.76 -15.50 8.30
CA PRO A 26 -16.04 -15.39 7.59
C PRO A 26 -16.61 -13.96 7.51
N ALA A 27 -16.38 -13.14 8.54
CA ALA A 27 -16.83 -11.75 8.53
C ALA A 27 -15.97 -10.90 7.59
N GLU A 28 -14.66 -11.11 7.58
CA GLU A 28 -13.71 -10.44 6.69
C GLU A 28 -13.95 -10.82 5.21
N ASP A 29 -14.14 -12.11 4.90
CA ASP A 29 -14.50 -12.60 3.57
C ASP A 29 -15.81 -11.97 3.07
N THR A 30 -16.82 -11.89 3.96
CA THR A 30 -18.09 -11.26 3.62
C THR A 30 -17.94 -9.77 3.33
N LEU A 31 -17.17 -9.04 4.15
CA LEU A 31 -16.87 -7.63 3.94
C LEU A 31 -16.18 -7.42 2.57
N TYR A 32 -15.13 -8.17 2.26
CA TYR A 32 -14.41 -8.03 0.99
C TYR A 32 -15.28 -8.38 -0.22
N ARG A 33 -16.15 -9.37 -0.11
CA ARG A 33 -17.11 -9.71 -1.15
C ARG A 33 -18.13 -8.59 -1.39
N ILE A 34 -18.63 -7.94 -0.34
CA ILE A 34 -19.55 -6.80 -0.47
C ILE A 34 -18.83 -5.64 -1.17
N LEU A 35 -17.62 -5.29 -0.74
CA LEU A 35 -16.83 -4.21 -1.34
C LEU A 35 -16.55 -4.50 -2.83
N SER A 36 -16.07 -5.70 -3.14
CA SER A 36 -15.77 -6.11 -4.52
C SER A 36 -16.99 -6.08 -5.43
N LYS A 37 -18.17 -6.52 -4.92
CA LYS A 37 -19.43 -6.46 -5.68
C LYS A 37 -19.86 -5.03 -6.02
N ASN A 38 -19.49 -4.05 -5.20
CA ASN A 38 -19.78 -2.63 -5.42
C ASN A 38 -18.65 -1.90 -6.16
N GLY A 39 -17.61 -2.61 -6.62
CA GLY A 39 -16.43 -1.99 -7.24
C GLY A 39 -15.58 -1.17 -6.27
N CYS A 40 -15.76 -1.35 -4.96
CA CYS A 40 -14.98 -0.68 -3.92
C CYS A 40 -13.81 -1.55 -3.49
N ALA A 41 -12.71 -0.91 -3.09
CA ALA A 41 -11.57 -1.60 -2.50
C ALA A 41 -11.59 -1.48 -0.97
N PRO A 42 -11.04 -2.48 -0.24
CA PRO A 42 -10.76 -2.36 1.18
C PRO A 42 -9.92 -1.12 1.50
N GLU A 43 -10.13 -0.56 2.70
CA GLU A 43 -9.43 0.64 3.18
C GLU A 43 -7.92 0.54 3.03
N TRP A 44 -7.32 -0.59 3.40
CA TRP A 44 -5.88 -0.78 3.32
C TRP A 44 -5.35 -0.75 1.87
N ILE A 45 -6.15 -1.15 0.88
CA ILE A 45 -5.76 -1.05 -0.54
C ILE A 45 -5.68 0.42 -0.95
N GLU A 46 -6.71 1.20 -0.62
CA GLU A 46 -6.76 2.63 -0.95
C GLU A 46 -5.65 3.40 -0.21
N LEU A 47 -5.44 3.12 1.07
CA LEU A 47 -4.36 3.70 1.86
C LEU A 47 -2.98 3.35 1.28
N ASN A 48 -2.78 2.12 0.78
CA ASN A 48 -1.54 1.75 0.11
C ASN A 48 -1.29 2.59 -1.16
N LYS A 49 -2.32 2.78 -1.99
CA LYS A 49 -2.24 3.63 -3.19
C LYS A 49 -1.92 5.07 -2.81
N GLU A 50 -2.60 5.61 -1.80
CA GLU A 50 -2.38 6.98 -1.32
C GLU A 50 -0.93 7.17 -0.84
N ILE A 51 -0.42 6.26 0.00
CA ILE A 51 0.96 6.30 0.48
C ILE A 51 1.92 6.31 -0.71
N ARG A 52 1.75 5.40 -1.68
CA ARG A 52 2.63 5.31 -2.86
C ARG A 52 2.62 6.59 -3.69
N SER A 53 1.44 7.19 -3.92
CA SER A 53 1.33 8.47 -4.64
C SER A 53 2.06 9.57 -3.90
N LYS A 54 1.80 9.74 -2.60
CA LYS A 54 2.43 10.76 -1.76
C LYS A 54 3.95 10.60 -1.70
N VAL A 55 4.47 9.37 -1.60
CA VAL A 55 5.92 9.11 -1.64
C VAL A 55 6.51 9.55 -2.98
N SER A 56 5.84 9.24 -4.09
CA SER A 56 6.30 9.62 -5.44
C SER A 56 6.35 11.14 -5.59
N GLU A 57 5.27 11.83 -5.25
CA GLU A 57 5.17 13.30 -5.29
C GLU A 57 6.22 13.97 -4.39
N TRP A 58 6.36 13.47 -3.16
CA TRP A 58 7.34 13.95 -2.20
C TRP A 58 8.77 13.79 -2.70
N ARG A 59 9.13 12.65 -3.31
CA ARG A 59 10.46 12.43 -3.90
C ARG A 59 10.76 13.38 -5.06
N VAL A 60 9.76 13.66 -5.91
CA VAL A 60 9.90 14.65 -6.98
C VAL A 60 10.15 16.05 -6.40
N ALA A 61 9.40 16.45 -5.37
CA ALA A 61 9.60 17.72 -4.68
C ALA A 61 10.98 17.81 -4.01
N LEU A 62 11.41 16.74 -3.32
CA LEU A 62 12.73 16.65 -2.72
C LEU A 62 13.85 16.82 -3.76
N LYS A 63 13.76 16.13 -4.90
CA LYS A 63 14.75 16.25 -5.98
C LYS A 63 14.81 17.66 -6.56
N LYS A 64 13.67 18.35 -6.69
CA LYS A 64 13.63 19.76 -7.13
C LYS A 64 14.29 20.68 -6.11
N ALA A 65 13.96 20.56 -4.83
CA ALA A 65 14.57 21.34 -3.77
C ALA A 65 16.08 21.10 -3.67
N TRP A 66 16.52 19.85 -3.82
CA TRP A 66 17.93 19.47 -3.81
C TRP A 66 18.72 20.15 -4.94
N LYS A 67 18.17 20.21 -6.16
CA LYS A 67 18.80 20.93 -7.27
C LYS A 67 18.95 22.43 -6.98
N SER A 68 17.97 23.06 -6.36
CA SER A 68 18.06 24.48 -5.97
C SER A 68 19.18 24.72 -4.94
N LYS A 69 19.40 23.79 -4.01
CA LYS A 69 20.53 23.83 -3.07
C LYS A 69 21.86 23.78 -3.81
N CYS A 70 22.03 22.87 -4.77
CA CYS A 70 23.28 22.77 -5.56
C CYS A 70 23.55 24.03 -6.39
N ASN A 71 22.50 24.77 -6.77
CA ASN A 71 22.61 26.04 -7.49
C ASN A 71 22.94 27.25 -6.58
N GLY A 72 23.17 27.04 -5.28
CA GLY A 72 23.58 28.07 -4.33
C GLY A 72 22.44 28.75 -3.55
N ASP A 73 21.19 28.32 -3.73
CA ASP A 73 20.03 28.92 -3.05
C ASP A 73 19.75 28.23 -1.70
N HIS A 74 20.63 28.47 -0.73
CA HIS A 74 20.57 27.86 0.61
C HIS A 74 19.33 28.28 1.43
N SER A 75 18.80 29.49 1.19
CA SER A 75 17.63 29.99 1.89
C SER A 75 16.38 29.20 1.49
N LYS A 76 16.12 29.08 0.17
CA LYS A 76 14.99 28.28 -0.34
C LYS A 76 15.11 26.80 0.02
N TRP A 77 16.32 26.26 0.06
CA TRP A 77 16.55 24.89 0.54
C TRP A 77 16.10 24.71 1.98
N THR A 78 16.46 25.64 2.87
CA THR A 78 16.15 25.53 4.30
C THR A 78 14.64 25.52 4.53
N GLU A 79 13.92 26.47 3.93
CA GLU A 79 12.44 26.54 4.00
C GLU A 79 11.79 25.28 3.41
N SER A 80 12.20 24.89 2.20
CA SER A 80 11.66 23.70 1.53
C SER A 80 11.95 22.41 2.31
N SER A 81 13.12 22.32 2.97
CA SER A 81 13.51 21.14 3.73
C SER A 81 12.63 20.92 4.96
N GLU A 82 12.21 22.00 5.64
CA GLU A 82 11.32 21.90 6.80
C GLU A 82 9.92 21.44 6.36
N ALA A 83 9.38 22.04 5.29
CA ALA A 83 8.11 21.61 4.71
C ALA A 83 8.15 20.14 4.26
N LEU A 84 9.25 19.70 3.63
CA LEU A 84 9.43 18.32 3.20
C LEU A 84 9.56 17.35 4.37
N LYS A 85 10.19 17.74 5.48
CA LYS A 85 10.24 16.92 6.71
C LYS A 85 8.86 16.77 7.36
N ALA A 86 8.06 17.83 7.36
CA ALA A 86 6.68 17.75 7.83
C ALA A 86 5.84 16.78 6.97
N GLN A 87 5.97 16.86 5.64
CA GLN A 87 5.32 15.93 4.72
C GLN A 87 5.80 14.48 4.92
N LEU A 88 7.10 14.28 5.15
CA LEU A 88 7.68 12.97 5.46
C LEU A 88 7.04 12.36 6.71
N ARG A 89 6.83 13.18 7.75
CA ARG A 89 6.15 12.74 8.99
C ARG A 89 4.70 12.33 8.73
N ASP A 90 3.96 13.08 7.91
CA ASP A 90 2.59 12.73 7.53
C ASP A 90 2.53 11.39 6.76
N ILE A 91 3.45 11.18 5.81
CA ILE A 91 3.57 9.91 5.09
C ILE A 91 3.86 8.77 6.08
N ASN A 92 4.80 8.97 7.00
CA ASN A 92 5.15 7.94 8.00
C ASN A 92 4.00 7.64 8.96
N ASN A 93 3.17 8.63 9.32
CA ASN A 93 1.95 8.39 10.10
C ASN A 93 0.95 7.51 9.32
N LYS A 94 0.82 7.72 8.01
CA LYS A 94 -0.03 6.87 7.15
C LYS A 94 0.54 5.45 7.04
N VAL A 95 1.86 5.31 6.88
CA VAL A 95 2.53 3.99 6.91
C VAL A 95 2.29 3.28 8.24
N PHE A 96 2.36 4.00 9.35
CA PHE A 96 2.04 3.43 10.66
C PHE A 96 0.60 2.93 10.74
N ARG A 97 -0.38 3.76 10.34
CA ARG A 97 -1.79 3.34 10.27
C ARG A 97 -2.00 2.12 9.37
N TYR A 98 -1.40 2.12 8.19
CA TYR A 98 -1.43 0.99 7.26
C TYR A 98 -0.90 -0.29 7.93
N ASN A 99 0.23 -0.21 8.64
CA ASN A 99 0.82 -1.36 9.32
C ASN A 99 -0.02 -1.93 10.46
N LEU A 100 -0.93 -1.13 11.03
CA LEU A 100 -1.87 -1.57 12.07
C LEU A 100 -3.05 -2.37 11.50
N ILE A 101 -3.44 -2.11 10.26
CA ILE A 101 -4.64 -2.71 9.64
C ILE A 101 -4.33 -3.88 8.70
N VAL A 102 -3.06 -4.09 8.34
CA VAL A 102 -2.65 -5.19 7.45
C VAL A 102 -2.03 -6.36 8.20
N PRO A 103 -2.18 -7.60 7.68
CA PRO A 103 -1.48 -8.75 8.23
C PRO A 103 0.04 -8.61 8.20
N PHE A 104 0.69 -9.35 9.11
CA PHE A 104 2.14 -9.51 9.11
C PHE A 104 2.64 -10.01 7.75
N GLY A 105 3.74 -9.43 7.26
CA GLY A 105 4.28 -9.70 5.92
C GLY A 105 3.79 -8.76 4.81
N ARG A 106 2.73 -7.97 5.03
CA ARG A 106 2.30 -6.90 4.11
C ARG A 106 2.68 -5.49 4.58
N GLN A 107 3.28 -5.38 5.77
CA GLN A 107 3.70 -4.12 6.36
C GLN A 107 4.77 -3.41 5.53
N MET A 108 4.83 -2.09 5.68
CA MET A 108 5.75 -1.19 4.98
C MET A 108 6.76 -0.56 5.95
N PHE A 109 7.96 -0.30 5.45
CA PHE A 109 8.93 0.51 6.18
C PHE A 109 8.65 2.00 5.98
N GLY A 110 8.75 2.76 7.06
CA GLY A 110 8.73 4.22 6.99
C GLY A 110 9.96 4.76 6.25
N LEU A 111 9.79 5.96 5.68
CA LEU A 111 10.87 6.68 5.02
C LEU A 111 11.76 7.36 6.07
N LYS A 112 13.07 7.40 5.80
CA LYS A 112 14.07 8.08 6.62
C LYS A 112 14.71 9.20 5.82
N TRP A 113 14.81 10.39 6.40
CA TRP A 113 15.29 11.58 5.72
C TRP A 113 16.70 11.40 5.14
N GLU A 114 17.63 10.90 5.95
CA GLU A 114 19.03 10.70 5.60
C GLU A 114 19.16 9.73 4.43
N LYS A 115 18.46 8.59 4.50
CA LYS A 115 18.46 7.58 3.44
C LYS A 115 17.92 8.09 2.10
N GLU A 116 16.96 9.01 2.13
CA GLU A 116 16.42 9.59 0.91
C GLU A 116 17.34 10.69 0.33
N LEU A 117 18.13 11.36 1.17
CA LEU A 117 19.20 12.25 0.71
C LEU A 117 20.37 11.48 0.10
N ASP A 118 20.78 10.36 0.69
CA ASP A 118 21.88 9.53 0.18
C ASP A 118 21.59 9.05 -1.25
N ARG A 119 20.34 8.67 -1.54
CA ARG A 119 19.86 8.29 -2.88
C ARG A 119 19.90 9.40 -3.93
N LEU A 120 20.07 10.66 -3.52
CA LEU A 120 20.23 11.80 -4.44
C LEU A 120 21.70 12.10 -4.74
N ASN A 121 22.62 11.52 -3.96
CA ASN A 121 24.06 11.63 -4.16
C ASN A 121 24.63 10.48 -5.00
N GLU A 122 23.93 9.34 -5.07
CA GLU A 122 24.17 8.24 -6.02
C GLU A 122 23.72 8.61 -7.45
#